data_AF-A0A136LQZ5-F1
#
_entry.id   AF-A0A136LQZ5-F1
#
_cell.length_a   1.000
_cell.length_b   1.000
_cell.length_c   1.000
_cell.angle_alpha   90.00
_cell.angle_beta   90.00
_cell.angle_gamma   90.00
#
_symmetry.space_group_name_H-M   'P 1'
#
loop_
_entity.id
_entity.type
_entity.pdbx_description
1 polymer ?
#
loop_
_entity_poly.entity_id
_entity_poly.type
_entity_poly.pdbx_seq_one_letter_code
_entity_poly.pdbx_strand_id
1 'polypeptide(L)'
;MTPPNNPFIQADGKKATCMEMLQIIVDGEATSEQQEYFKNHMDRCLPCFKSYDLDMAIKQLLKSRCCGGEAPTGLIEQIKIQIKQNTPS
;
A
#
# COMPACT_ATOMS: atom_id res chain seq x y z
N MET A 1 0.94 -3.56 31.87
CA MET A 1 1.83 -2.71 31.05
C MET A 1 0.98 -2.05 29.99
N THR A 2 0.66 -0.77 30.15
CA THR A 2 -0.06 0.01 29.14
C THR A 2 0.87 0.27 27.95
N PRO A 3 0.41 0.13 26.70
CA PRO A 3 1.22 0.53 25.55
C PRO A 3 1.56 2.03 25.69
N PRO A 4 2.80 2.45 25.36
CA PRO A 4 3.17 3.86 25.43
C PRO A 4 2.20 4.66 24.55
N ASN A 5 1.64 5.72 25.14
CA ASN A 5 0.74 6.62 24.44
C ASN A 5 1.49 7.19 23.21
N ASN A 6 0.83 7.29 22.06
CA ASN A 6 1.47 7.83 20.87
C ASN A 6 1.51 9.37 20.98
N PRO A 7 2.69 10.02 21.09
CA PRO A 7 2.80 11.47 21.19
C PRO A 7 2.50 12.18 19.85
N PHE A 8 2.27 11.43 18.76
CA PHE A 8 1.76 11.92 17.49
C PHE A 8 0.23 11.78 17.45
N ILE A 9 -0.46 12.67 18.17
CA ILE A 9 -1.93 12.77 18.17
C ILE A 9 -2.37 13.60 16.96
N GLN A 10 -3.13 13.01 16.03
CA GLN A 10 -3.77 13.78 14.96
C GLN A 10 -5.02 14.49 15.48
N ALA A 11 -5.36 15.63 14.85
CA ALA A 11 -6.52 16.44 15.21
C ALA A 11 -7.86 15.68 15.14
N ASP A 12 -7.93 14.60 14.37
CA ASP A 12 -9.10 13.73 14.23
C ASP A 12 -9.12 12.55 15.22
N GLY A 13 -8.17 12.50 16.16
CA GLY A 13 -8.03 11.43 17.14
C GLY A 13 -7.43 10.13 16.59
N LYS A 14 -6.99 10.11 15.32
CA LYS A 14 -6.29 8.95 14.76
C LYS A 14 -4.82 8.94 15.19
N LYS A 15 -4.26 7.74 15.24
CA LYS A 15 -2.82 7.53 15.43
C LYS A 15 -2.11 7.88 14.13
N ALA A 16 -1.06 8.70 14.20
CA ALA A 16 -0.25 9.00 13.03
C ALA A 16 0.40 7.74 12.44
N THR A 17 0.46 7.69 11.11
CA THR A 17 1.18 6.66 10.36
C THR A 17 2.69 6.84 10.46
N CYS A 18 3.48 5.78 10.19
CA CYS A 18 4.95 5.86 10.16
C CYS A 18 5.45 6.95 9.18
N MET A 19 4.71 7.23 8.10
CA MET A 19 5.05 8.29 7.14
C MET A 19 4.79 9.70 7.71
N GLU A 20 3.63 9.93 8.31
CA GLU A 20 3.29 11.25 8.87
C GLU A 20 4.21 11.60 10.05
N MET A 21 4.57 10.62 10.87
CA MET A 21 5.57 10.79 11.94
C MET A 21 6.94 11.17 11.36
N LEU A 22 7.35 10.55 10.25
CA LEU A 22 8.62 10.87 9.57
C LEU A 22 8.62 12.29 9.01
N GLN A 23 7.51 12.75 8.42
CA GLN A 23 7.39 14.10 7.88
C GLN A 23 7.62 15.15 8.97
N ILE A 24 6.93 15.04 10.12
CA ILE A 24 7.09 15.95 11.27
C ILE A 24 8.54 16.00 11.76
N ILE A 25 9.24 14.86 11.75
CA ILE A 25 10.66 14.80 12.13
C ILE A 25 11.56 15.48 11.10
N VAL A 26 11.31 15.25 9.81
CA VAL A 26 12.09 15.86 8.71
C VAL A 26 11.88 17.38 8.65
N ASP A 27 10.67 17.84 8.93
CA ASP A 27 10.31 19.26 8.98
C ASP A 27 10.85 19.96 10.24
N GLY A 28 11.43 19.19 11.18
CA GLY A 28 12.03 19.71 12.42
C GLY A 28 11.00 20.12 13.48
N GLU A 29 9.73 19.77 13.28
CA GLU A 29 8.62 20.09 14.18
C GLU A 29 8.44 19.07 15.31
N ALA A 30 9.20 17.97 15.29
CA ALA A 30 9.12 16.90 16.28
C ALA A 30 9.82 17.27 17.61
N THR A 31 9.12 17.05 18.72
CA THR A 31 9.69 17.15 20.07
C THR A 31 10.67 16.00 20.37
N SER A 32 11.50 16.14 21.40
CA SER A 32 12.42 15.07 21.83
C SER A 32 11.68 13.78 22.22
N GLU A 33 10.49 13.88 22.82
CA GLU A 33 9.63 12.74 23.15
C GLU A 33 9.12 12.04 21.88
N GLN A 34 8.70 12.82 20.88
CA GLN A 34 8.26 12.31 19.57
C GLN A 34 9.39 11.62 18.81
N GLN A 35 10.61 12.18 18.85
CA GLN A 35 11.79 11.57 18.25
C GLN A 35 12.16 10.24 18.93
N GLU A 36 12.14 10.18 20.26
CA GLU A 36 12.40 8.96 21.01
C GLU A 36 11.32 7.89 20.76
N TYR A 37 10.05 8.30 20.73
CA TYR A 37 8.95 7.39 20.38
C TYR A 37 9.12 6.82 18.97
N PHE A 38 9.38 7.68 17.97
CA PHE A 38 9.55 7.25 16.59
C PHE A 38 10.74 6.31 16.43
N LYS A 39 11.86 6.58 17.10
CA LYS A 39 13.04 5.72 17.11
C LYS A 39 12.71 4.33 17.67
N ASN A 40 12.02 4.26 18.80
CA ASN A 40 11.57 2.99 19.39
C ASN A 40 10.50 2.27 18.56
N HIS A 41 9.66 3.04 17.84
CA HIS A 41 8.62 2.51 16.96
C HIS A 41 9.19 1.94 15.66
N MET A 42 10.25 2.53 15.10
CA MET A 42 10.90 2.09 13.87
C MET A 42 11.40 0.64 13.95
N ASP A 43 11.96 0.20 15.07
CA ASP A 43 12.39 -1.19 15.25
C ASP A 43 11.24 -2.20 15.09
N ARG A 44 10.00 -1.76 15.37
CA ARG A 44 8.78 -2.56 15.19
C ARG A 44 8.07 -2.31 13.86
N CYS A 45 8.28 -1.14 13.23
CA CYS A 45 7.68 -0.78 11.93
C CYS A 45 8.54 -1.27 10.73
N LEU A 46 9.85 -1.54 10.90
CA LEU A 46 10.73 -2.10 9.86
C LEU A 46 10.23 -3.45 9.28
N PRO A 47 9.71 -4.38 10.10
CA PRO A 47 9.02 -5.57 9.60
C PRO A 47 7.82 -5.23 8.71
N CYS A 48 7.02 -4.21 9.04
CA CYS A 48 5.88 -3.78 8.22
C CYS A 48 6.31 -3.24 6.86
N PHE A 49 7.45 -2.55 6.77
CA PHE A 49 8.02 -2.10 5.50
C PHE A 49 8.52 -3.27 4.64
N LYS A 50 9.21 -4.25 5.25
CA LYS A 50 9.65 -5.47 4.53
C LYS A 50 8.47 -6.31 4.04
N SER A 51 7.41 -6.42 4.84
CA SER A 51 6.17 -7.10 4.42
C SER A 51 5.51 -6.39 3.24
N TYR A 52 5.52 -5.05 3.23
CA TYR A 52 4.98 -4.26 2.12
C TYR A 52 5.71 -4.50 0.80
N ASP A 53 7.04 -4.58 0.82
CA ASP A 53 7.82 -4.90 -0.39
C ASP A 53 7.46 -6.30 -0.93
N LEU A 54 7.27 -7.27 -0.03
CA LEU A 54 6.83 -8.61 -0.41
C LEU A 54 5.41 -8.59 -0.99
N ASP A 55 4.47 -7.93 -0.32
CA ASP A 55 3.08 -7.80 -0.78
C ASP A 55 3.01 -7.07 -2.13
N MET A 56 3.85 -6.06 -2.35
CA MET A 56 3.93 -5.33 -3.60
C MET A 56 4.55 -6.17 -4.73
N ALA A 57 5.60 -6.94 -4.43
CA ALA A 57 6.19 -7.90 -5.35
C ALA A 57 5.18 -8.98 -5.77
N ILE A 58 4.39 -9.50 -4.82
CA ILE A 58 3.31 -10.47 -5.09
C ILE A 58 2.24 -9.83 -5.98
N LYS A 59 1.79 -8.60 -5.69
CA LYS A 59 0.82 -7.88 -6.53
C LYS A 59 1.33 -7.68 -7.96
N GLN A 60 2.61 -7.33 -8.13
CA GLN A 60 3.22 -7.17 -9.46
C GLN A 60 3.32 -8.51 -10.22
N LEU A 61 3.68 -9.59 -9.53
CA LEU A 61 3.70 -10.93 -10.11
C LEU A 61 2.31 -11.39 -10.58
N LEU A 62 1.28 -11.20 -9.76
CA LEU A 62 -0.10 -11.51 -10.13
C LEU A 62 -0.57 -10.72 -11.34
N LYS A 63 -0.26 -9.41 -11.39
CA LYS A 63 -0.60 -8.56 -12.54
C LYS A 63 0.12 -9.00 -13.81
N SER A 64 1.40 -9.37 -13.73
CA SER A 64 2.17 -9.74 -14.93
C SER A 64 1.90 -11.15 -15.46
N ARG A 65 1.56 -12.11 -14.59
CA ARG A 65 1.46 -13.54 -14.96
C ARG A 65 0.05 -14.11 -14.95
N CYS A 66 -0.85 -13.59 -14.12
CA CYS A 66 -2.19 -14.16 -13.96
C CYS A 66 -3.31 -13.28 -14.51
N CYS A 67 -3.24 -11.94 -14.36
CA CYS A 67 -4.44 -11.11 -14.51
C CYS A 67 -4.26 -9.80 -15.30
N GLY A 68 -3.11 -9.52 -15.91
CA GLY A 68 -2.82 -8.18 -16.49
C GLY A 68 -2.24 -8.15 -17.88
N GLY A 69 -2.26 -9.26 -18.62
CA GLY A 69 -2.04 -9.24 -20.06
C GLY A 69 -3.32 -8.86 -20.80
N GLU A 70 -3.22 -8.04 -21.85
CA GLU A 70 -4.32 -7.92 -22.81
C GLU A 70 -4.59 -9.28 -23.43
N ALA A 71 -5.87 -9.64 -23.57
CA ALA A 71 -6.23 -10.90 -24.22
C ALA A 71 -5.66 -10.91 -25.65
N PRO A 72 -5.16 -12.06 -26.15
CA PRO A 72 -4.57 -12.13 -27.49
C PRO A 72 -5.53 -11.56 -28.54
N THR A 73 -5.04 -10.65 -29.39
CA THR A 73 -5.87 -9.89 -30.34
C THR A 73 -6.72 -10.79 -31.24
N GLY A 74 -6.15 -11.91 -31.70
CA GLY A 74 -6.89 -12.88 -32.51
C GLY A 74 -8.06 -13.54 -31.77
N LEU A 75 -7.93 -13.76 -30.45
CA LEU A 75 -9.02 -14.29 -29.63
C LEU A 75 -10.13 -13.24 -29.47
N ILE A 76 -9.76 -11.96 -29.28
CA ILE A 76 -10.70 -10.84 -29.21
C ILE A 76 -11.47 -10.70 -30.53
N GLU A 77 -10.79 -10.78 -31.67
CA GLU A 77 -11.42 -10.70 -33.00
C GLU A 77 -12.39 -11.86 -33.23
N GLN A 78 -11.99 -13.09 -32.90
CA GLN A 78 -12.85 -14.28 -32.98
C GLN A 78 -14.12 -14.12 -32.14
N ILE A 79 -13.99 -13.67 -30.89
CA ILE A 79 -15.14 -13.42 -30.00
C ILE A 79 -16.06 -12.33 -30.58
N LYS A 80 -15.50 -11.23 -31.10
CA LYS A 80 -16.28 -10.15 -31.73
C LYS A 80 -17.07 -10.63 -32.94
N ILE A 81 -16.48 -11.48 -33.78
CA ILE A 81 -17.17 -12.09 -34.92
C ILE A 81 -18.32 -12.97 -34.42
N GLN A 82 -18.05 -13.82 -33.42
CA GLN A 82 -19.04 -14.76 -32.91
C GLN A 82 -20.24 -14.06 -32.24
N ILE A 83 -20.00 -12.96 -31.51
CA ILE A 83 -21.06 -12.13 -30.92
C ILE A 83 -21.92 -11.50 -32.02
N LYS A 84 -21.31 -10.92 -33.06
CA LYS A 84 -22.06 -10.34 -34.19
C LYS A 84 -22.94 -11.36 -34.89
N GLN A 85 -22.51 -12.62 -34.96
CA GLN A 85 -23.27 -13.71 -35.58
C GLN A 85 -24.38 -14.28 -34.69
N ASN A 86 -24.25 -14.19 -33.36
CA ASN A 86 -25.18 -14.80 -32.40
C ASN A 86 -26.08 -13.78 -31.67
N THR A 87 -26.03 -12.50 -32.04
CA THR A 87 -26.99 -11.51 -31.51
C THR A 87 -28.23 -11.53 -32.41
N PRO A 88 -29.40 -12.01 -31.93
CA PRO A 88 -30.64 -11.91 -32.70
C PRO A 88 -31.05 -10.45 -32.84
N SER A 89 -31.44 -10.07 -34.06
CA SER A 89 -31.97 -8.73 -34.42
C SER A 89 -33.27 -8.40 -33.71
#